data_AF-A0A285Z310-F1
#
_entry.id   AF-A0A285Z310-F1
#
_cell.length_a   1.000
_cell.length_b   1.000
_cell.length_c   1.000
_cell.angle_alpha   90.00
_cell.angle_beta   90.00
_cell.angle_gamma   90.00
#
_symmetry.space_group_name_H-M   'P 1'
#
loop_
_entity.id
_entity.type
_entity.pdbx_description
1 polymer ?
#
loop_
_entity_poly.entity_id
_entity_poly.type
_entity_poly.pdbx_seq_one_letter_code
_entity_poly.pdbx_strand_id
1 'polypeptide(L)'
;MVLELREQFREVIDIQVVAFPQEGILKLPGMQAMMAQAMEMGADVVGGIPYNDVSPLEHIDFVFDLAKRYGKDIDLHQDFADDAEHMTIKYVARRTIAEGYHGRVCVGHLTSLAATSPARRAQVIALLREADISVMCLPATDLHLGARGDSHNVRRTLTPVRALRDGGVTVCLATNNIRNAITPYGRCSSAARWLPRLSIVGQLHFEAILKNS
;
A
#
# COMPACT_ATOMS: atom_id res chain seq x y z
N MET A 1 10.78 19.98 -0.30
CA MET A 1 11.13 19.17 0.88
C MET A 1 11.42 17.69 0.55
N VAL A 2 10.47 16.79 0.23
CA VAL A 2 10.81 15.37 -0.05
C VAL A 2 11.52 15.18 -1.41
N LEU A 3 11.09 15.89 -2.46
CA LEU A 3 11.74 15.84 -3.76
C LEU A 3 13.18 16.41 -3.75
N GLU A 4 13.44 17.39 -2.87
CA GLU A 4 14.80 17.92 -2.63
C GLU A 4 15.67 16.87 -1.93
N LEU A 5 15.13 16.13 -0.96
CA LEU A 5 15.84 15.03 -0.31
C LEU A 5 16.18 13.91 -1.31
N ARG A 6 15.29 13.61 -2.25
CA ARG A 6 15.58 12.66 -3.34
C ARG A 6 16.84 13.09 -4.11
N GLU A 7 16.95 14.35 -4.49
CA GLU A 7 18.13 14.85 -5.20
C GLU A 7 19.38 14.83 -4.32
N GLN A 8 19.25 15.22 -3.05
CA GLN A 8 20.38 15.26 -2.10
C GLN A 8 20.99 13.88 -1.85
N PHE A 9 20.19 12.82 -1.87
CA PHE A 9 20.61 11.46 -1.53
C PHE A 9 20.70 10.50 -2.72
N ARG A 10 20.59 10.99 -3.96
CA ARG A 10 20.58 10.17 -5.19
C ARG A 10 21.78 9.26 -5.37
N GLU A 11 22.95 9.63 -4.81
CA GLU A 11 24.18 8.83 -4.90
C GLU A 11 24.24 7.71 -3.85
N VAL A 12 23.29 7.68 -2.92
CA VAL A 12 23.24 6.75 -1.77
C VAL A 12 22.04 5.81 -1.86
N ILE A 13 20.89 6.33 -2.29
CA ILE A 13 19.63 5.59 -2.34
C ILE A 13 18.71 6.14 -3.43
N ASP A 14 18.07 5.22 -4.15
CA ASP A 14 16.95 5.54 -5.03
C ASP A 14 15.69 5.78 -4.19
N ILE A 15 15.10 6.98 -4.31
CA ILE A 15 13.88 7.35 -3.59
C ILE A 15 12.75 7.53 -4.59
N GLN A 16 11.68 6.75 -4.41
CA GLN A 16 10.41 6.95 -5.09
C GLN A 16 9.44 7.67 -4.15
N VAL A 17 8.73 8.66 -4.67
CA VAL A 17 7.74 9.44 -3.92
C VAL A 17 6.33 9.06 -4.34
N VAL A 18 5.51 8.67 -3.35
CA VAL A 18 4.10 8.32 -3.55
C VAL A 18 3.23 9.52 -3.17
N ALA A 19 2.36 9.97 -4.08
CA ALA A 19 1.29 10.92 -3.73
C ALA A 19 0.22 10.19 -2.92
N PHE A 20 0.19 10.35 -1.60
CA PHE A 20 -0.60 9.48 -0.73
C PHE A 20 -1.68 10.24 0.09
N PRO A 21 -2.98 9.91 -0.10
CA PRO A 21 -4.08 10.60 0.57
C PRO A 21 -4.41 9.94 1.92
N GLN A 22 -3.60 10.16 2.96
CA GLN A 22 -3.71 9.52 4.28
C GLN A 22 -5.14 9.56 4.87
N GLU A 23 -5.83 10.69 4.73
CA GLU A 23 -7.18 10.92 5.25
C GLU A 23 -8.30 10.50 4.29
N GLY A 24 -7.98 9.79 3.19
CA GLY A 24 -8.91 9.51 2.10
C GLY A 24 -9.00 10.65 1.09
N ILE A 25 -9.48 10.35 -0.11
CA ILE A 25 -9.64 11.27 -1.24
C ILE A 25 -11.00 11.98 -1.18
N LEU A 26 -12.05 11.28 -0.80
CA LEU A 26 -13.42 11.78 -0.91
C LEU A 26 -13.94 12.38 0.40
N LYS A 27 -13.24 12.13 1.51
CA LYS A 27 -13.56 12.67 2.85
C LYS A 27 -13.39 14.18 2.97
N LEU A 28 -12.40 14.76 2.29
CA LEU A 28 -12.01 16.16 2.46
C LEU A 28 -12.10 16.93 1.13
N PRO A 29 -12.72 18.13 1.13
CA PRO A 29 -12.76 18.96 -0.07
C PRO A 29 -11.34 19.35 -0.49
N GLY A 30 -11.08 19.31 -1.79
CA GLY A 30 -9.78 19.70 -2.37
C GLY A 30 -8.74 18.58 -2.45
N MET A 31 -8.93 17.43 -1.80
CA MET A 31 -7.93 16.35 -1.83
C MET A 31 -7.67 15.80 -3.25
N GLN A 32 -8.70 15.71 -4.09
CA GLN A 32 -8.52 15.33 -5.50
C GLN A 32 -7.59 16.30 -6.26
N ALA A 33 -7.72 17.61 -6.00
CA ALA A 33 -6.85 18.61 -6.59
C ALA A 33 -5.42 18.53 -6.03
N MET A 34 -5.28 18.27 -4.72
CA MET A 34 -3.97 18.07 -4.08
C MET A 34 -3.24 16.84 -4.62
N MET A 35 -3.96 15.75 -4.86
CA MET A 35 -3.41 14.54 -5.49
C MET A 35 -2.90 14.86 -6.91
N ALA A 36 -3.67 15.57 -7.73
CA ALA A 36 -3.24 16.00 -9.06
C ALA A 36 -2.02 16.93 -8.99
N GLN A 37 -2.02 17.89 -8.07
CA GLN A 37 -0.90 18.79 -7.84
C GLN A 37 0.37 18.04 -7.42
N ALA A 38 0.27 17.03 -6.55
CA ALA A 38 1.40 16.20 -6.16
C ALA A 38 2.00 15.46 -7.38
N MET A 39 1.16 14.98 -8.30
CA MET A 39 1.63 14.39 -9.55
C MET A 39 2.32 15.41 -10.45
N GLU A 40 1.77 16.62 -10.59
CA GLU A 40 2.37 17.72 -11.35
C GLU A 40 3.72 18.18 -10.78
N MET A 41 3.88 18.10 -9.46
CA MET A 41 5.14 18.40 -8.77
C MET A 41 6.20 17.31 -8.96
N GLY A 42 5.85 16.14 -9.51
CA GLY A 42 6.80 15.09 -9.85
C GLY A 42 6.83 13.90 -8.90
N ALA A 43 5.70 13.58 -8.25
CA ALA A 43 5.52 12.28 -7.60
C ALA A 43 5.64 11.13 -8.62
N ASP A 44 6.24 10.02 -8.19
CA ASP A 44 6.59 8.89 -9.04
C ASP A 44 5.44 7.88 -9.15
N VAL A 45 4.62 7.78 -8.10
CA VAL A 45 3.58 6.76 -7.91
C VAL A 45 2.30 7.39 -7.35
N VAL A 46 1.14 6.93 -7.80
CA VAL A 46 -0.16 7.32 -7.24
C VAL A 46 -0.53 6.42 -6.06
N GLY A 47 -0.74 7.04 -4.91
CA GLY A 47 -1.10 6.36 -3.67
C GLY A 47 -2.60 6.26 -3.44
N GLY A 48 -3.01 5.36 -2.53
CA GLY A 48 -4.39 5.29 -2.05
C GLY A 48 -4.56 4.49 -0.76
N ILE A 49 -5.66 4.73 -0.06
CA ILE A 49 -6.07 4.05 1.20
C ILE A 49 -7.58 3.79 1.20
N PRO A 50 -8.10 2.89 0.34
CA PRO A 50 -9.53 2.77 0.09
C PRO A 50 -10.37 2.48 1.33
N TYR A 51 -9.82 1.72 2.29
CA TYR A 51 -10.52 1.38 3.53
C TYR A 51 -10.69 2.57 4.50
N ASN A 52 -9.95 3.66 4.30
CA ASN A 52 -10.07 4.89 5.08
C ASN A 52 -10.82 5.99 4.31
N ASP A 53 -11.70 5.65 3.37
CA ASP A 53 -12.51 6.63 2.63
C ASP A 53 -14.01 6.37 2.79
N VAL A 54 -14.85 7.31 2.36
CA VAL A 54 -16.32 7.16 2.41
C VAL A 54 -16.85 6.20 1.35
N SER A 55 -16.16 6.09 0.21
CA SER A 55 -16.49 5.15 -0.87
C SER A 55 -15.21 4.48 -1.36
N PRO A 56 -14.89 3.26 -0.89
CA PRO A 56 -13.67 2.55 -1.27
C PRO A 56 -13.55 2.29 -2.77
N LEU A 57 -14.68 2.07 -3.45
CA LEU A 57 -14.66 1.78 -4.89
C LEU A 57 -14.38 3.05 -5.70
N GLU A 58 -15.05 4.17 -5.39
CA GLU A 58 -14.78 5.45 -6.05
C GLU A 58 -13.36 5.95 -5.76
N HIS A 59 -12.83 5.69 -4.56
CA HIS A 59 -11.42 5.94 -4.24
C HIS A 59 -10.48 5.18 -5.18
N ILE A 60 -10.72 3.89 -5.37
CA ILE A 60 -9.91 3.06 -6.28
C ILE A 60 -10.05 3.58 -7.71
N ASP A 61 -11.26 3.91 -8.15
CA ASP A 61 -11.50 4.42 -9.49
C ASP A 61 -10.73 5.71 -9.77
N PHE A 62 -10.79 6.66 -8.83
CA PHE A 62 -10.01 7.89 -8.91
C PHE A 62 -8.50 7.64 -9.00
N VAL A 63 -7.96 6.71 -8.19
CA VAL A 63 -6.53 6.39 -8.22
C VAL A 63 -6.11 5.82 -9.58
N PHE A 64 -6.89 4.90 -10.16
CA PHE A 64 -6.63 4.36 -11.49
C PHE A 64 -6.71 5.44 -12.58
N ASP A 65 -7.72 6.31 -12.52
CA ASP A 65 -7.89 7.39 -13.50
C ASP A 65 -6.74 8.40 -13.42
N LEU A 66 -6.30 8.74 -12.21
CA LEU A 66 -5.16 9.63 -12.00
C LEU A 66 -3.85 8.98 -12.48
N ALA A 67 -3.62 7.72 -12.13
CA ALA A 67 -2.45 6.96 -12.58
C ALA A 67 -2.37 6.91 -14.10
N LYS A 68 -3.49 6.63 -14.77
CA LYS A 68 -3.61 6.66 -16.24
C LYS A 68 -3.32 8.03 -16.82
N ARG A 69 -3.89 9.09 -16.23
CA ARG A 69 -3.69 10.47 -16.68
C ARG A 69 -2.21 10.87 -16.70
N TYR A 70 -1.43 10.46 -15.69
CA TYR A 70 -0.02 10.80 -15.56
C TYR A 70 0.94 9.69 -16.03
N GLY A 71 0.42 8.55 -16.46
CA GLY A 71 1.21 7.39 -16.88
C GLY A 71 2.04 6.76 -15.77
N LYS A 72 1.59 6.83 -14.50
CA LYS A 72 2.34 6.39 -13.31
C LYS A 72 1.83 5.07 -12.75
N ASP A 73 2.64 4.44 -11.91
CA ASP A 73 2.30 3.20 -11.21
C ASP A 73 1.42 3.49 -9.98
N ILE A 74 0.87 2.45 -9.36
CA ILE A 74 -0.06 2.55 -8.22
C ILE A 74 0.49 1.81 -6.99
N ASP A 75 0.40 2.44 -5.81
CA ASP A 75 0.71 1.85 -4.50
C ASP A 75 -0.44 2.09 -3.52
N LEU A 76 -1.11 1.03 -3.06
CA LEU A 76 -2.25 1.15 -2.16
C LEU A 76 -1.95 0.59 -0.77
N HIS A 77 -2.32 1.35 0.26
CA HIS A 77 -2.64 0.75 1.55
C HIS A 77 -3.98 0.02 1.40
N GLN A 78 -3.92 -1.32 1.41
CA GLN A 78 -5.06 -2.13 0.99
C GLN A 78 -5.48 -3.11 2.07
N ASP A 79 -6.79 -3.20 2.32
CA ASP A 79 -7.44 -4.19 3.19
C ASP A 79 -6.70 -4.41 4.53
N PHE A 80 -6.56 -3.31 5.30
CA PHE A 80 -5.91 -3.31 6.61
C PHE A 80 -6.94 -3.42 7.75
N ALA A 81 -7.33 -4.65 8.07
CA ALA A 81 -8.21 -4.98 9.19
C ALA A 81 -7.90 -6.38 9.75
N ASP A 82 -8.55 -6.73 10.88
CA ASP A 82 -8.45 -8.05 11.53
C ASP A 82 -9.46 -9.07 10.99
N ASP A 83 -10.43 -8.61 10.19
CA ASP A 83 -11.46 -9.40 9.50
C ASP A 83 -11.37 -9.28 7.97
N ALA A 84 -12.30 -9.93 7.25
CA ALA A 84 -12.33 -9.99 5.79
C ALA A 84 -13.65 -9.47 5.17
N GLU A 85 -14.45 -8.71 5.92
CA GLU A 85 -15.81 -8.33 5.49
C GLU A 85 -15.79 -7.31 4.35
N HIS A 86 -14.96 -6.28 4.48
CA HIS A 86 -14.94 -5.11 3.58
C HIS A 86 -13.80 -5.12 2.56
N MET A 87 -13.24 -6.30 2.27
CA MET A 87 -12.10 -6.42 1.35
C MET A 87 -12.41 -5.90 -0.06
N THR A 88 -11.59 -4.98 -0.57
CA THR A 88 -11.70 -4.43 -1.92
C THR A 88 -10.57 -4.89 -2.86
N ILE A 89 -9.63 -5.74 -2.41
CA ILE A 89 -8.52 -6.23 -3.25
C ILE A 89 -8.98 -6.90 -4.56
N LYS A 90 -10.11 -7.62 -4.56
CA LYS A 90 -10.66 -8.24 -5.78
C LYS A 90 -11.09 -7.19 -6.80
N TYR A 91 -11.55 -6.03 -6.33
CA TYR A 91 -11.90 -4.91 -7.20
C TYR A 91 -10.65 -4.29 -7.81
N VAL A 92 -9.61 -4.03 -7.01
CA VAL A 92 -8.30 -3.56 -7.48
C VAL A 92 -7.74 -4.49 -8.55
N ALA A 93 -7.76 -5.81 -8.32
CA ALA A 93 -7.24 -6.77 -9.29
C ALA A 93 -8.04 -6.79 -10.60
N ARG A 94 -9.37 -6.71 -10.54
CA ARG A 94 -10.21 -6.61 -11.75
C ARG A 94 -9.98 -5.32 -12.51
N ARG A 95 -9.86 -4.18 -11.82
CA ARG A 95 -9.51 -2.88 -12.44
C ARG A 95 -8.14 -2.96 -13.11
N THR A 96 -7.15 -3.55 -12.43
CA THR A 96 -5.80 -3.76 -12.97
C THR A 96 -5.84 -4.53 -14.29
N ILE A 97 -6.59 -5.63 -14.34
CA ILE A 97 -6.75 -6.43 -15.56
C ILE A 97 -7.46 -5.62 -16.66
N ALA A 98 -8.60 -5.03 -16.33
CA ALA A 98 -9.44 -4.30 -17.28
C ALA A 98 -8.74 -3.07 -17.89
N GLU A 99 -7.87 -2.41 -17.12
CA GLU A 99 -7.14 -1.21 -17.52
C GLU A 99 -5.75 -1.51 -18.09
N GLY A 100 -5.36 -2.78 -18.19
CA GLY A 100 -4.05 -3.18 -18.71
C GLY A 100 -2.87 -2.78 -17.81
N TYR A 101 -3.09 -2.65 -16.50
CA TYR A 101 -2.12 -2.20 -15.50
C TYR A 101 -1.29 -3.34 -14.86
N HIS A 102 -1.22 -4.50 -15.53
CA HIS A 102 -0.45 -5.66 -15.06
C HIS A 102 0.99 -5.29 -14.73
N GLY A 103 1.46 -5.69 -13.54
CA GLY A 103 2.84 -5.42 -13.08
C GLY A 103 3.07 -3.98 -12.61
N ARG A 104 2.05 -3.11 -12.63
CA ARG A 104 2.14 -1.68 -12.29
C ARG A 104 1.40 -1.29 -11.01
N VAL A 105 0.94 -2.30 -10.25
CA VAL A 105 0.15 -2.10 -9.02
C VAL A 105 0.80 -2.88 -7.88
N CYS A 106 1.06 -2.17 -6.80
CA CYS A 106 1.55 -2.72 -5.54
C CYS A 106 0.57 -2.44 -4.41
N VAL A 107 0.40 -3.40 -3.49
CA VAL A 107 -0.47 -3.24 -2.33
C VAL A 107 0.28 -3.54 -1.04
N GLY A 108 0.24 -2.62 -0.07
CA GLY A 108 0.74 -2.80 1.28
C GLY A 108 -0.33 -3.35 2.23
N HIS A 109 0.12 -3.94 3.34
CA HIS A 109 -0.71 -4.57 4.38
C HIS A 109 -1.38 -5.86 3.92
N LEU A 110 -2.56 -5.76 3.30
CA LEU A 110 -3.43 -6.87 2.91
C LEU A 110 -3.67 -7.88 4.06
N THR A 111 -3.81 -7.37 5.29
CA THR A 111 -3.90 -8.20 6.50
C THR A 111 -5.22 -8.97 6.57
N SER A 112 -6.31 -8.38 6.05
CA SER A 112 -7.62 -9.02 5.97
C SER A 112 -7.61 -10.35 5.21
N LEU A 113 -6.67 -10.54 4.27
CA LEU A 113 -6.55 -11.80 3.54
C LEU A 113 -6.25 -12.98 4.48
N ALA A 114 -5.60 -12.75 5.62
CA ALA A 114 -5.34 -13.77 6.63
C ALA A 114 -6.61 -14.28 7.32
N ALA A 115 -7.66 -13.45 7.41
CA ALA A 115 -8.95 -13.80 7.99
C ALA A 115 -9.86 -14.58 7.02
N THR A 116 -9.48 -14.71 5.75
CA THR A 116 -10.26 -15.49 4.77
C THR A 116 -10.08 -17.01 4.94
N SER A 117 -11.13 -17.76 4.58
CA SER A 117 -11.05 -19.22 4.45
C SER A 117 -10.04 -19.63 3.38
N PRO A 118 -9.43 -20.82 3.45
CA PRO A 118 -8.45 -21.26 2.45
C PRO A 118 -8.95 -21.20 1.00
N ALA A 119 -10.22 -21.56 0.76
CA ALA A 119 -10.83 -21.49 -0.57
C ALA A 119 -10.96 -20.05 -1.08
N ARG A 120 -11.49 -19.13 -0.25
CA ARG A 120 -11.59 -17.70 -0.62
C ARG A 120 -10.20 -17.09 -0.82
N ARG A 121 -9.24 -17.47 0.00
CA ARG A 121 -7.83 -17.04 -0.11
C ARG A 121 -7.23 -17.45 -1.44
N ALA A 122 -7.37 -18.72 -1.83
CA ALA A 122 -6.84 -19.24 -3.08
C ALA A 122 -7.42 -18.50 -4.30
N GLN A 123 -8.73 -18.17 -4.28
CA GLN A 123 -9.36 -17.36 -5.32
C GLN A 123 -8.76 -15.96 -5.43
N VAL A 124 -8.53 -15.29 -4.28
CA VAL A 124 -7.90 -13.96 -4.27
C VAL A 124 -6.47 -14.04 -4.80
N ILE A 125 -5.69 -15.03 -4.35
CA ILE A 125 -4.30 -15.22 -4.79
C ILE A 125 -4.22 -15.46 -6.30
N ALA A 126 -5.09 -16.30 -6.85
CA ALA A 126 -5.14 -16.55 -8.30
C ALA A 126 -5.43 -15.26 -9.08
N LEU A 127 -6.37 -14.45 -8.60
CA LEU A 127 -6.71 -13.18 -9.25
C LEU A 127 -5.58 -12.14 -9.14
N LEU A 128 -4.87 -12.09 -8.00
CA LEU A 128 -3.67 -11.24 -7.85
C LEU A 128 -2.56 -11.67 -8.80
N ARG A 129 -2.38 -12.99 -8.98
CA ARG A 129 -1.40 -13.54 -9.91
C ARG A 129 -1.74 -13.21 -11.36
N GLU A 130 -3.03 -13.30 -11.72
CA GLU A 130 -3.53 -12.93 -13.06
C GLU A 130 -3.31 -11.44 -13.32
N ALA A 131 -3.65 -10.58 -12.37
CA ALA A 131 -3.45 -9.14 -12.45
C ALA A 131 -1.98 -8.69 -12.33
N ASP A 132 -1.05 -9.61 -12.04
CA ASP A 132 0.35 -9.33 -11.75
C ASP A 132 0.55 -8.21 -10.71
N ILE A 133 -0.23 -8.27 -9.63
CA ILE A 133 -0.14 -7.35 -8.48
C ILE A 133 0.94 -7.84 -7.51
N SER A 134 1.80 -6.92 -7.06
CA SER A 134 2.77 -7.20 -6.00
C SER A 134 2.19 -6.89 -4.61
N VAL A 135 2.58 -7.66 -3.60
CA VAL A 135 2.12 -7.49 -2.20
C VAL A 135 3.29 -7.18 -1.27
N MET A 136 3.19 -6.11 -0.50
CA MET A 136 4.15 -5.76 0.55
C MET A 136 3.58 -6.14 1.91
N CYS A 137 4.24 -7.06 2.60
CA CYS A 137 3.95 -7.35 4.00
C CYS A 137 4.74 -6.37 4.88
N LEU A 138 4.09 -5.80 5.91
CA LEU A 138 4.60 -4.69 6.72
C LEU A 138 4.68 -5.06 8.21
N PRO A 139 5.52 -6.04 8.61
CA PRO A 139 5.34 -6.75 9.87
C PRO A 139 5.43 -5.87 11.12
N ALA A 140 6.33 -4.87 11.12
CA ALA A 140 6.54 -4.01 12.28
C ALA A 140 5.28 -3.21 12.64
N THR A 141 4.58 -2.70 11.62
CA THR A 141 3.34 -1.96 11.78
C THR A 141 2.17 -2.91 12.03
N ASP A 142 2.03 -3.95 11.21
CA ASP A 142 0.89 -4.87 11.25
C ASP A 142 0.79 -5.62 12.59
N LEU A 143 1.92 -6.06 13.16
CA LEU A 143 1.98 -6.72 14.47
C LEU A 143 1.71 -5.75 15.64
N HIS A 144 1.97 -4.45 15.46
CA HIS A 144 1.77 -3.45 16.51
C HIS A 144 0.32 -2.96 16.58
N LEU A 145 -0.35 -2.90 15.43
CA LEU A 145 -1.69 -2.32 15.29
C LEU A 145 -2.80 -3.37 15.28
N GLY A 146 -2.52 -4.56 14.75
CA GLY A 146 -3.50 -5.63 14.65
C GLY A 146 -3.77 -6.34 15.98
N ALA A 147 -4.87 -7.07 16.03
CA ALA A 147 -5.26 -7.95 17.14
C ALA A 147 -5.43 -7.24 18.50
N ARG A 148 -5.61 -5.91 18.50
CA ARG A 148 -5.76 -5.13 19.74
C ARG A 148 -6.99 -5.50 20.56
N GLY A 149 -7.98 -6.14 19.93
CA GLY A 149 -9.16 -6.69 20.59
C GLY A 149 -9.02 -8.15 21.04
N ASP A 150 -7.96 -8.86 20.66
CA ASP A 150 -7.78 -10.27 21.03
C ASP A 150 -7.27 -10.37 22.49
N SER A 151 -7.96 -11.16 23.32
CA SER A 151 -7.57 -11.38 24.73
C SER A 151 -6.70 -12.63 24.95
N HIS A 152 -6.78 -13.61 24.04
CA HIS A 152 -6.06 -14.87 24.09
C HIS A 152 -5.89 -15.42 22.67
N ASN A 153 -4.85 -16.23 22.44
CA ASN A 153 -4.46 -16.69 21.09
C ASN A 153 -4.37 -15.52 20.08
N VAL A 154 -3.71 -14.44 20.50
CA VAL A 154 -3.55 -13.18 19.75
C VAL A 154 -3.03 -13.49 18.35
N ARG A 155 -3.83 -13.16 17.33
CA ARG A 155 -3.49 -13.46 15.94
C ARG A 155 -2.31 -12.60 15.47
N ARG A 156 -1.57 -13.08 14.47
CA ARG A 156 -0.37 -12.40 13.94
C ARG A 156 -0.67 -11.18 13.08
N THR A 157 -1.89 -11.05 12.56
CA THR A 157 -2.33 -9.93 11.69
C THR A 157 -1.44 -9.63 10.48
N LEU A 158 -0.73 -10.63 9.97
CA LEU A 158 0.08 -10.52 8.76
C LEU A 158 -0.65 -11.14 7.57
N THR A 159 -0.53 -10.51 6.40
CA THR A 159 -0.92 -11.15 5.13
C THR A 159 -0.26 -12.53 4.97
N PRO A 160 -0.93 -13.54 4.39
CA PRO A 160 -0.42 -14.91 4.34
C PRO A 160 0.72 -15.08 3.30
N VAL A 161 1.90 -14.54 3.61
CA VAL A 161 3.09 -14.48 2.74
C VAL A 161 3.42 -15.81 2.08
N ARG A 162 3.39 -16.93 2.81
CA ARG A 162 3.66 -18.25 2.24
C ARG A 162 2.66 -18.64 1.16
N ALA A 163 1.37 -18.45 1.44
CA ALA A 163 0.32 -18.78 0.48
C ALA A 163 0.41 -17.90 -0.78
N LEU A 164 0.69 -16.60 -0.62
CA LEU A 164 0.89 -15.67 -1.72
C LEU A 164 2.07 -16.10 -2.61
N ARG A 165 3.24 -16.35 -1.99
CA ARG A 165 4.44 -16.82 -2.69
C ARG A 165 4.19 -18.16 -3.41
N ASP A 166 3.59 -19.11 -2.73
CA ASP A 166 3.34 -20.45 -3.29
C ASP A 166 2.29 -20.40 -4.42
N GLY A 167 1.39 -19.42 -4.40
CA GLY A 167 0.48 -19.10 -5.51
C GLY A 167 1.10 -18.23 -6.61
N GLY A 168 2.39 -17.94 -6.55
CA GLY A 168 3.15 -17.22 -7.58
C GLY A 168 3.01 -15.69 -7.55
N VAL A 169 2.43 -15.12 -6.50
CA VAL A 169 2.35 -13.65 -6.33
C VAL A 169 3.71 -13.11 -5.88
N THR A 170 4.13 -11.98 -6.46
CA THR A 170 5.34 -11.28 -6.02
C THR A 170 5.10 -10.68 -4.64
N VAL A 171 5.95 -11.03 -3.68
CA VAL A 171 5.85 -10.53 -2.30
C VAL A 171 7.18 -9.94 -1.86
N CYS A 172 7.13 -8.80 -1.18
CA CYS A 172 8.27 -8.24 -0.47
C CYS A 172 7.93 -7.90 0.99
N LEU A 173 8.97 -7.52 1.74
CA LEU A 173 8.88 -7.05 3.11
C LEU A 173 9.33 -5.60 3.15
N ALA A 174 8.59 -4.76 3.88
CA ALA A 174 8.95 -3.38 4.09
C ALA A 174 8.72 -2.97 5.56
N THR A 175 9.43 -1.92 5.97
CA THR A 175 9.37 -1.39 7.34
C THR A 175 8.06 -0.64 7.59
N ASN A 176 7.46 -0.07 6.54
CA ASN A 176 6.42 0.95 6.63
C ASN A 176 6.95 2.15 7.42
N ASN A 177 6.48 2.34 8.64
CA ASN A 177 6.78 3.49 9.48
C ASN A 177 8.06 3.29 10.30
N ILE A 178 8.78 4.39 10.56
CA ILE A 178 9.95 4.39 11.45
C ILE A 178 9.74 5.44 12.54
N ARG A 179 9.57 4.98 13.79
CA ARG A 179 9.47 5.82 14.99
C ARG A 179 8.48 6.99 14.85
N ASN A 180 7.25 6.66 14.48
CA ASN A 180 6.15 7.62 14.44
C ASN A 180 4.96 7.14 15.28
N ALA A 181 3.85 7.89 15.24
CA ALA A 181 2.64 7.61 16.03
C ALA A 181 2.03 6.22 15.77
N ILE A 182 2.30 5.63 14.60
CA ILE A 182 1.68 4.40 14.10
C ILE A 182 2.63 3.21 14.25
N THR A 183 3.95 3.43 14.35
CA THR A 183 4.95 2.40 14.68
C THR A 183 6.08 3.02 15.51
N PRO A 184 6.14 2.77 16.82
CA PRO A 184 7.14 3.39 17.70
C PRO A 184 8.54 2.77 17.52
N TYR A 185 8.64 1.65 16.80
CA TYR A 185 9.88 0.90 16.59
C TYR A 185 10.53 1.24 15.24
N GLY A 186 11.75 0.75 15.04
CA GLY A 186 12.49 0.88 13.78
C GLY A 186 13.91 1.41 13.96
N ARG A 187 14.83 0.78 13.24
CA ARG A 187 16.13 1.29 12.84
C ARG A 187 16.20 1.04 11.33
N CYS A 188 16.74 1.94 10.52
CA CYS A 188 16.90 1.77 9.06
C CYS A 188 17.91 0.65 8.71
N SER A 189 17.89 -0.49 9.40
CA SER A 189 18.80 -1.63 9.19
C SER A 189 18.09 -2.72 8.39
N SER A 190 18.68 -3.07 7.25
CA SER A 190 18.17 -4.02 6.25
C SER A 190 18.36 -5.50 6.60
N ALA A 191 18.24 -5.91 7.88
CA ALA A 191 18.55 -7.28 8.30
C ALA A 191 17.66 -8.38 7.66
N ALA A 192 16.68 -8.04 6.81
CA ALA A 192 15.97 -8.98 5.95
C ALA A 192 16.72 -9.25 4.63
N ARG A 193 17.91 -9.84 4.70
CA ARG A 193 18.76 -10.18 3.53
C ARG A 193 18.47 -11.58 2.95
N TRP A 194 17.20 -11.90 2.68
CA TRP A 194 16.83 -13.18 2.07
C TRP A 194 15.69 -12.98 1.07
N LEU A 195 16.05 -12.82 -0.22
CA LEU A 195 15.34 -13.23 -1.46
C LEU A 195 15.82 -12.33 -2.63
N PRO A 196 16.12 -12.87 -3.82
CA PRO A 196 16.82 -12.16 -4.91
C PRO A 196 16.01 -11.07 -5.64
N ARG A 197 14.89 -10.60 -5.09
CA ARG A 197 14.02 -9.54 -5.67
C ARG A 197 13.41 -8.62 -4.60
N LEU A 198 14.18 -8.27 -3.58
CA LEU A 198 13.71 -7.35 -2.54
C LEU A 198 14.17 -5.92 -2.84
N SER A 199 13.23 -5.06 -3.23
CA SER A 199 13.38 -3.60 -3.11
C SER A 199 12.94 -3.20 -1.69
N ILE A 200 13.77 -2.45 -0.96
CA ILE A 200 13.35 -1.87 0.32
C ILE A 200 12.50 -0.64 0.01
N VAL A 201 11.18 -0.77 0.15
CA VAL A 201 10.27 0.37 0.05
C VAL A 201 10.10 0.96 1.45
N GLY A 202 10.74 2.10 1.70
CA GLY A 202 10.39 2.96 2.83
C GLY A 202 9.29 3.90 2.40
N GLN A 203 8.09 3.78 2.96
CA GLN A 203 7.00 4.68 2.64
C GLN A 203 7.12 5.91 3.55
N LEU A 204 7.57 7.02 2.98
CA LEU A 204 7.59 8.32 3.66
C LEU A 204 6.30 9.05 3.30
N HIS A 205 5.35 9.09 4.24
CA HIS A 205 4.12 9.88 4.12
C HIS A 205 4.44 11.36 4.30
N PHE A 206 4.01 12.20 3.34
CA PHE A 206 4.08 13.65 3.46
C PHE A 206 2.68 14.22 3.63
N GLU A 207 2.41 14.81 4.78
CA GLU A 207 1.21 15.60 5.01
C GLU A 207 1.44 17.01 4.45
N ALA A 208 0.65 17.39 3.45
CA ALA A 208 0.55 18.79 3.05
C ALA A 208 -0.18 19.56 4.16
N ILE A 209 0.59 20.21 5.04
CA ILE A 209 0.05 21.12 6.04
C ILE A 209 -0.57 22.32 5.32
N LEU A 210 -1.89 22.45 5.37
CA LEU A 210 -2.61 23.67 4.98
C LEU A 210 -2.09 24.82 5.84
N LYS A 211 -1.24 25.68 5.27
CA LYS A 211 -1.07 27.03 5.80
C LYS A 211 -2.27 27.82 5.30
N ASN A 212 -3.23 28.06 6.20
CA ASN A 212 -4.31 29.01 5.98
C ASN A 212 -3.72 30.34 5.49
N SER A 213 -4.08 30.72 4.26
CA SER A 213 -4.01 32.08 3.75
C SER A 213 -5.35 32.76 3.97
#